data_AF-A0A840BKV6-F1
#
_entry.id   AF-A0A840BKV6-F1
#
_cell.length_a   1.000
_cell.length_b   1.000
_cell.length_c   1.000
_cell.angle_alpha   90.00
_cell.angle_beta   90.00
_cell.angle_gamma   90.00
#
_symmetry.space_group_name_H-M   'P 1'
#
loop_
_entity.id
_entity.type
_entity.pdbx_description
1 polymer ?
#
loop_
_entity_poly.entity_id
_entity_poly.type
_entity_poly.pdbx_seq_one_letter_code
_entity_poly.pdbx_strand_id
1 'polypeptide(L)'
;MSDAAFSTAATPSTPEADKRVRYSLGQILGADEFEQEQFYFLERDRQHNRVLHGYGTALGLAVSLSGSEVRVEPGLALTVAGKVVRVDARQCADFAAWVGANAATLLPADDAGFQRAHVVLGYHECDTDRLPLPVTPCCGEGEGVATRIAETFHLAFVAEPPAQVEEWMTDRFGRLIRAIRPAPSAGTALALADVPALVRTLIAGEAVGGPWQVAVADFDAAIALAERVWVTEVRPQVPVDAGPPAAPTALHPEEPVLLASLHFRLNAGALDVASLTLDDSARPLLLPTRTLQELYGLGQTAQPAAATDVVPETLFNQTAAVGASLAYARADHTHGSPTLPATGGDLTGAITAAQITALQGVGLVATGAASGQLLGFDGSVWRPVPAPTGGGAPVVLGGDANGPAGDNTVAGLQKRKVVDTAPSNGDALVWDATIDAWRPGAVSAPPAAAGVKIVAAGIIGFDGTRGPVFGKLELVDRAPFTIGFDGYIQPNADRKHMYILKAIAVAKLDSPVLTVGFSSFGEKGIVVTLALGGKPIGFDNGMALMVEISQYGELP
;
A
#
# COMPACT_ATOMS: atom_id res chain seq x y z
N MET A 1 -10.67 -12.07 103.90
CA MET A 1 -9.53 -12.46 103.06
C MET A 1 -10.11 -13.07 101.81
N SER A 2 -9.90 -12.44 100.66
CA SER A 2 -10.32 -12.96 99.35
C SER A 2 -9.07 -13.48 98.65
N ASP A 3 -9.00 -14.78 98.39
CA ASP A 3 -7.90 -15.34 97.62
C ASP A 3 -7.89 -14.76 96.22
N ALA A 4 -6.77 -14.12 95.86
CA ALA A 4 -6.54 -13.66 94.50
C ALA A 4 -6.14 -14.86 93.64
N ALA A 5 -7.07 -15.36 92.83
CA ALA A 5 -6.78 -16.36 91.82
C ALA A 5 -5.87 -15.73 90.75
N PHE A 6 -4.63 -16.20 90.64
CA PHE A 6 -3.75 -15.86 89.53
C PHE A 6 -4.27 -16.52 88.26
N SER A 7 -4.60 -15.72 87.24
CA SER A 7 -4.84 -16.23 85.90
C SER A 7 -3.53 -16.71 85.30
N THR A 8 -3.51 -17.91 84.75
CA THR A 8 -2.50 -18.29 83.75
C THR A 8 -2.60 -17.35 82.56
N ALA A 9 -1.46 -17.06 81.93
CA ALA A 9 -1.45 -16.39 80.63
C ALA A 9 -2.15 -17.29 79.61
N ALA A 10 -2.89 -16.69 78.68
CA ALA A 10 -3.44 -17.44 77.55
C ALA A 10 -2.27 -18.00 76.71
N THR A 11 -2.38 -19.26 76.30
CA THR A 11 -1.46 -19.83 75.29
C THR A 11 -1.62 -19.01 74.00
N PRO A 12 -0.53 -18.56 73.36
CA PRO A 12 -0.64 -17.84 72.09
C PRO A 12 -1.38 -18.72 71.06
N SER A 13 -2.30 -18.11 70.32
CA SER A 13 -3.03 -18.83 69.28
C SER A 13 -2.11 -19.14 68.10
N THR A 14 -2.09 -20.40 67.64
CA THR A 14 -1.35 -20.79 66.43
C THR A 14 -1.72 -19.89 65.24
N PRO A 15 -0.76 -19.20 64.60
CA PRO A 15 -1.04 -18.34 63.45
C PRO A 15 -1.72 -19.07 62.28
N GLU A 16 -2.68 -18.42 61.63
CA GLU A 16 -3.47 -18.98 60.53
C GLU A 16 -3.16 -18.27 59.20
N ALA A 17 -2.86 -19.04 58.14
CA ALA A 17 -2.28 -18.51 56.89
C ALA A 17 -3.26 -17.70 56.02
N ASP A 18 -4.57 -17.85 56.22
CA ASP A 18 -5.62 -17.08 55.53
C ASP A 18 -6.12 -15.88 56.34
N LYS A 19 -5.61 -15.69 57.57
CA LYS A 19 -5.95 -14.56 58.44
C LYS A 19 -4.83 -13.53 58.45
N ARG A 20 -5.22 -12.26 58.47
CA ARG A 20 -4.34 -11.10 58.67
C ARG A 20 -4.94 -10.17 59.72
N VAL A 21 -4.12 -9.41 60.42
CA VAL A 21 -4.58 -8.53 61.49
C VAL A 21 -5.39 -7.36 60.93
N ARG A 22 -6.56 -7.13 61.53
CA ARG A 22 -7.40 -5.97 61.21
C ARG A 22 -7.18 -4.87 62.25
N TYR A 23 -6.13 -4.08 62.03
CA TYR A 23 -5.81 -2.92 62.87
C TYR A 23 -7.02 -1.98 63.04
N SER A 24 -7.38 -1.72 64.29
CA SER A 24 -8.49 -0.85 64.68
C SER A 24 -8.02 0.23 65.66
N LEU A 25 -8.62 1.43 65.62
CA LEU A 25 -8.23 2.52 66.51
C LEU A 25 -8.48 2.15 67.98
N GLY A 26 -7.44 2.25 68.82
CA GLY A 26 -7.50 1.88 70.23
C GLY A 26 -7.26 0.39 70.52
N GLN A 27 -6.98 -0.43 69.50
CA GLN A 27 -6.53 -1.81 69.70
C GLN A 27 -5.15 -1.85 70.36
N ILE A 28 -5.00 -2.73 71.35
CA ILE A 28 -3.71 -3.10 71.93
C ILE A 28 -3.11 -4.21 71.05
N LEU A 29 -1.82 -4.12 70.73
CA LEU A 29 -1.11 -5.13 69.93
C LEU A 29 -0.15 -5.90 70.84
N GLY A 30 -0.31 -7.23 70.90
CA GLY A 30 0.57 -8.18 71.56
C GLY A 30 1.46 -8.93 70.58
N ALA A 31 2.19 -9.93 71.08
CA ALA A 31 3.01 -10.82 70.26
C ALA A 31 2.16 -11.55 69.21
N ASP A 32 1.02 -12.11 69.64
CA ASP A 32 0.05 -12.83 68.81
C ASP A 32 -0.35 -12.06 67.54
N GLU A 33 -0.62 -10.74 67.62
CA GLU A 33 -0.90 -9.95 66.41
C GLU A 33 0.31 -9.80 65.49
N PHE A 34 1.52 -9.59 66.02
CA PHE A 34 2.71 -9.45 65.18
C PHE A 34 3.12 -10.78 64.54
N GLU A 35 3.04 -11.89 65.28
CA GLU A 35 3.27 -13.25 64.78
C GLU A 35 2.24 -13.62 63.70
N GLN A 36 0.95 -13.32 63.92
CA GLN A 36 -0.11 -13.55 62.94
C GLN A 36 0.06 -12.72 61.66
N GLU A 37 0.42 -11.43 61.76
CA GLU A 37 0.66 -10.60 60.57
C GLU A 37 1.92 -11.05 59.82
N GLN A 38 3.01 -11.39 60.53
CA GLN A 38 4.24 -11.89 59.92
C GLN A 38 4.01 -13.24 59.23
N PHE A 39 3.32 -14.17 59.89
CA PHE A 39 2.99 -15.49 59.34
C PHE A 39 2.14 -15.38 58.08
N TYR A 40 1.17 -14.46 58.06
CA TYR A 40 0.37 -14.17 56.87
C TYR A 40 1.26 -13.80 55.68
N PHE A 41 2.13 -12.79 55.81
CA PHE A 41 2.98 -12.39 54.69
C PHE A 41 3.97 -13.48 54.26
N LEU A 42 4.60 -14.18 55.22
CA LEU A 42 5.51 -15.28 54.92
C LEU A 42 4.82 -16.42 54.15
N GLU A 43 3.60 -16.82 54.53
CA GLU A 43 2.90 -17.88 53.81
C GLU A 43 2.31 -17.40 52.49
N ARG A 44 1.99 -16.11 52.31
CA ARG A 44 1.63 -15.55 51.00
C ARG A 44 2.79 -15.61 50.00
N ASP A 45 4.02 -15.34 50.45
CA ASP A 45 5.22 -15.45 49.62
C ASP A 45 5.58 -16.91 49.34
N ARG A 46 5.49 -17.81 50.33
CA ARG A 46 5.68 -19.26 50.15
C ARG A 46 4.65 -19.87 49.19
N GLN A 47 3.38 -19.48 49.30
CA GLN A 47 2.32 -19.85 48.35
C GLN A 47 2.65 -19.38 46.93
N HIS A 48 3.14 -18.14 46.76
CA HIS A 48 3.53 -17.62 45.45
C HIS A 48 4.64 -18.49 44.82
N ASN A 49 5.70 -18.76 45.58
CA ASN A 49 6.81 -19.62 45.15
C ASN A 49 6.34 -21.03 44.77
N ARG A 50 5.67 -21.72 45.70
CA ARG A 50 5.22 -23.11 45.56
C ARG A 50 4.21 -23.28 44.41
N VAL A 51 3.25 -22.36 44.26
CA VAL A 51 2.19 -22.48 43.25
C VAL A 51 2.66 -22.07 41.85
N LEU A 52 3.50 -21.05 41.69
CA LEU A 52 3.89 -20.54 40.36
C LEU A 52 5.26 -21.02 39.86
N HIS A 53 6.16 -21.38 40.77
CA HIS A 53 7.53 -21.78 40.42
C HIS A 53 7.81 -23.23 40.81
N GLY A 54 7.19 -23.75 41.87
CA GLY A 54 7.52 -25.05 42.43
C GLY A 54 8.73 -24.93 43.37
N TYR A 55 9.66 -25.88 43.28
CA TYR A 55 10.85 -25.94 44.13
C TYR A 55 12.10 -26.32 43.32
N GLY A 56 13.29 -26.09 43.87
CA GLY A 56 14.56 -26.40 43.19
C GLY A 56 15.61 -25.28 43.26
N THR A 57 16.73 -25.47 42.57
CA THR A 57 17.79 -24.48 42.45
C THR A 57 17.37 -23.37 41.47
N ALA A 58 17.39 -22.11 41.92
CA ALA A 58 17.09 -20.94 41.10
C ALA A 58 18.36 -20.18 40.66
N LEU A 59 19.43 -20.26 41.45
CA LEU A 59 20.70 -19.59 41.17
C LEU A 59 21.87 -20.34 41.83
N GLY A 60 23.00 -20.52 41.12
CA GLY A 60 24.24 -21.03 41.72
C GLY A 60 24.12 -22.48 42.22
N LEU A 61 24.58 -22.73 43.46
CA LEU A 61 24.56 -24.06 44.11
C LEU A 61 25.26 -25.16 43.29
N ALA A 62 26.24 -24.81 42.47
CA ALA A 62 27.02 -25.77 41.70
C ALA A 62 27.74 -26.73 42.67
N VAL A 63 27.60 -28.04 42.44
CA VAL A 63 28.28 -29.07 43.24
C VAL A 63 29.50 -29.55 42.46
N SER A 64 30.63 -29.75 43.14
CA SER A 64 31.85 -30.28 42.52
C SER A 64 32.65 -31.15 43.48
N LEU A 65 33.55 -31.97 42.91
CA LEU A 65 34.41 -32.89 43.65
C LEU A 65 35.88 -32.43 43.59
N SER A 66 36.60 -32.62 44.69
CA SER A 66 38.03 -32.34 44.82
C SER A 66 38.70 -33.44 45.65
N GLY A 67 38.87 -34.62 45.05
CA GLY A 67 39.20 -35.84 45.80
C GLY A 67 37.95 -36.34 46.51
N SER A 68 38.03 -36.56 47.82
CA SER A 68 36.85 -36.87 48.65
C SER A 68 36.07 -35.63 49.12
N GLU A 69 36.59 -34.42 48.91
CA GLU A 69 35.89 -33.20 49.30
C GLU A 69 34.79 -32.87 48.28
N VAL A 70 33.54 -32.77 48.77
CA VAL A 70 32.40 -32.25 48.03
C VAL A 70 32.28 -30.76 48.33
N ARG A 71 32.13 -29.94 47.29
CA ARG A 71 31.99 -28.49 47.37
C ARG A 71 30.64 -28.06 46.84
N VAL A 72 29.96 -27.16 47.55
CA VAL A 72 28.74 -26.48 47.11
C VAL A 72 29.03 -24.98 47.00
N GLU A 73 28.88 -24.41 45.80
CA GLU A 73 29.08 -22.98 45.57
C GLU A 73 27.91 -22.14 46.12
N PRO A 74 28.10 -20.82 46.36
CA PRO A 74 27.02 -19.92 46.73
C PRO A 74 25.82 -19.97 45.78
N GLY A 75 24.62 -19.68 46.30
CA GLY A 75 23.41 -19.71 45.49
C GLY A 75 22.11 -19.66 46.29
N LEU A 76 21.01 -19.92 45.59
CA LEU A 76 19.64 -19.81 46.11
C LEU A 76 18.76 -20.92 45.54
N ALA A 77 17.97 -21.54 46.43
CA ALA A 77 16.95 -22.53 46.10
C ALA A 77 15.61 -22.18 46.75
N LEU A 78 14.53 -22.78 46.23
CA LEU A 78 13.23 -22.85 46.87
C LEU A 78 13.00 -24.28 47.40
N THR A 79 12.54 -24.44 48.65
CA THR A 79 12.12 -25.74 49.20
C THR A 79 10.74 -26.15 48.68
N VAL A 80 10.34 -27.41 48.90
CA VAL A 80 8.98 -27.89 48.59
C VAL A 80 7.91 -27.06 49.32
N ALA A 81 8.21 -26.57 50.52
CA ALA A 81 7.34 -25.64 51.26
C ALA A 81 7.30 -24.21 50.68
N GLY A 82 8.10 -23.89 49.66
CA GLY A 82 8.18 -22.56 49.03
C GLY A 82 9.08 -21.57 49.78
N LYS A 83 9.87 -22.02 50.75
CA LYS A 83 10.84 -21.18 51.47
C LYS A 83 12.09 -20.93 50.63
N VAL A 84 12.66 -19.73 50.77
CA VAL A 84 13.93 -19.36 50.13
C VAL A 84 15.09 -19.86 51.00
N VAL A 85 16.02 -20.62 50.42
CA VAL A 85 17.26 -21.04 51.07
C VAL A 85 18.44 -20.40 50.36
N ARG A 86 19.27 -19.65 51.10
CA ARG A 86 20.42 -18.91 50.56
C ARG A 86 21.72 -19.43 51.15
N VAL A 87 22.67 -19.78 50.28
CA VAL A 87 24.03 -20.18 50.66
C VAL A 87 24.97 -19.03 50.26
N ASP A 88 25.50 -18.30 51.25
CA ASP A 88 26.24 -17.06 51.03
C ASP A 88 27.73 -17.25 50.69
N ALA A 89 28.30 -18.39 51.05
CA ALA A 89 29.71 -18.72 50.83
C ALA A 89 29.86 -20.19 50.43
N ARG A 90 30.94 -20.53 49.71
CA ARG A 90 31.25 -21.92 49.34
C ARG A 90 31.33 -22.79 50.59
N GLN A 91 30.62 -23.91 50.56
CA GLN A 91 30.64 -24.94 51.61
C GLN A 91 31.47 -26.14 51.13
N CYS A 92 32.26 -26.72 52.03
CA CYS A 92 33.09 -27.90 51.76
C CYS A 92 32.81 -28.96 52.83
N ALA A 93 32.69 -30.23 52.43
CA ALA A 93 32.56 -31.35 53.35
C ALA A 93 33.37 -32.56 52.85
N ASP A 94 34.08 -33.25 53.75
CA ASP A 94 34.80 -34.48 53.41
C ASP A 94 33.83 -35.67 53.39
N PHE A 95 33.57 -36.16 52.17
CA PHE A 95 32.67 -37.29 51.96
C PHE A 95 33.29 -38.61 52.44
N ALA A 96 34.62 -38.75 52.47
CA ALA A 96 35.27 -39.96 52.99
C ALA A 96 35.01 -40.12 54.50
N ALA A 97 35.14 -39.03 55.27
CA ALA A 97 34.79 -39.01 56.69
C ALA A 97 33.30 -39.33 56.93
N TRP A 98 32.39 -38.77 56.12
CA TRP A 98 30.97 -39.08 56.24
C TRP A 98 30.66 -40.55 55.92
N VAL A 99 31.21 -41.11 54.83
CA VAL A 99 31.06 -42.54 54.49
C VAL A 99 31.58 -43.43 55.63
N GLY A 100 32.74 -43.11 56.20
CA GLY A 100 33.31 -43.86 57.34
C GLY A 100 32.41 -43.84 58.59
N ALA A 101 31.69 -42.75 58.84
CA ALA A 101 30.75 -42.63 59.95
C ALA A 101 29.37 -43.28 59.67
N ASN A 102 28.98 -43.40 58.40
CA ASN A 102 27.61 -43.79 57.99
C ASN A 102 27.55 -45.10 57.19
N ALA A 103 28.64 -45.86 57.09
CA ALA A 103 28.72 -47.09 56.29
C ALA A 103 27.62 -48.14 56.60
N ALA A 104 27.08 -48.14 57.83
CA ALA A 104 26.00 -49.03 58.26
C ALA A 104 24.59 -48.57 57.84
N THR A 105 24.42 -47.30 57.43
CA THR A 105 23.14 -46.72 56.99
C THR A 105 23.09 -46.47 55.48
N LEU A 106 24.14 -46.82 54.75
CA LEU A 106 24.16 -46.75 53.29
C LEU A 106 23.24 -47.81 52.68
N LEU A 107 22.55 -47.46 51.60
CA LEU A 107 21.76 -48.41 50.84
C LEU A 107 22.66 -49.51 50.22
N PRO A 108 22.12 -50.72 49.99
CA PRO A 108 22.83 -51.78 49.30
C PRO A 108 23.41 -51.29 47.97
N ALA A 109 24.58 -51.83 47.62
CA ALA A 109 25.17 -51.58 46.31
C ALA A 109 24.30 -52.18 45.19
N ASP A 110 24.34 -51.56 44.01
CA ASP A 110 23.73 -52.10 42.80
C ASP A 110 24.47 -53.35 42.26
N ASP A 111 23.93 -53.95 41.20
CA ASP A 111 24.53 -55.12 40.53
C ASP A 111 25.94 -54.86 39.97
N ALA A 112 26.33 -53.58 39.81
CA ALA A 112 27.66 -53.14 39.39
C ALA A 112 28.57 -52.77 40.58
N GLY A 113 28.12 -52.97 41.82
CA GLY A 113 28.86 -52.72 43.05
C GLY A 113 28.95 -51.25 43.48
N PHE A 114 28.14 -50.35 42.91
CA PHE A 114 28.08 -48.95 43.31
C PHE A 114 27.01 -48.69 44.37
N GLN A 115 27.36 -47.88 45.36
CA GLN A 115 26.44 -47.30 46.34
C GLN A 115 26.10 -45.85 45.97
N ARG A 116 25.05 -45.34 46.62
CA ARG A 116 24.55 -43.97 46.45
C ARG A 116 24.46 -43.22 47.77
N ALA A 117 24.72 -41.93 47.70
CA ALA A 117 24.39 -40.94 48.70
C ALA A 117 24.02 -39.63 47.99
N HIS A 118 23.33 -38.72 48.67
CA HIS A 118 22.76 -37.53 48.05
C HIS A 118 23.13 -36.28 48.85
N VAL A 119 23.52 -35.23 48.13
CA VAL A 119 23.78 -33.89 48.68
C VAL A 119 22.44 -33.15 48.68
N VAL A 120 21.97 -32.76 49.88
CA VAL A 120 20.66 -32.13 50.05
C VAL A 120 20.76 -30.80 50.79
N LEU A 121 19.87 -29.87 50.45
CA LEU A 121 19.81 -28.51 51.00
C LEU A 121 18.44 -28.25 51.65
N GLY A 122 18.41 -28.20 52.98
CA GLY A 122 17.23 -27.83 53.76
C GLY A 122 17.26 -26.36 54.20
N TYR A 123 16.06 -25.80 54.42
CA TYR A 123 15.89 -24.55 55.15
C TYR A 123 16.11 -24.79 56.66
N HIS A 124 16.66 -23.81 57.37
CA HIS A 124 16.84 -23.89 58.83
C HIS A 124 16.70 -22.50 59.47
N GLU A 125 16.16 -22.45 60.69
CA GLU A 125 16.06 -21.21 61.48
C GLU A 125 16.92 -21.33 62.74
N CYS A 126 17.65 -20.27 63.08
CA CYS A 126 18.46 -20.21 64.30
C CYS A 126 18.04 -19.02 65.18
N ASP A 127 17.78 -19.29 66.46
CA ASP A 127 17.71 -18.28 67.51
C ASP A 127 19.03 -17.52 67.61
N THR A 128 18.98 -16.19 67.51
CA THR A 128 20.15 -15.30 67.53
C THR A 128 19.92 -14.08 68.43
N ASP A 129 21.00 -13.35 68.69
CA ASP A 129 20.98 -12.09 69.46
C ASP A 129 20.25 -12.19 70.80
N ARG A 130 20.69 -13.13 71.66
CA ARG A 130 20.09 -13.32 72.98
C ARG A 130 20.32 -12.11 73.89
N LEU A 131 19.24 -11.55 74.44
CA LEU A 131 19.29 -10.46 75.42
C LEU A 131 18.68 -10.90 76.76
N PRO A 132 19.20 -10.42 77.91
CA PRO A 132 18.58 -10.64 79.20
C PRO A 132 17.29 -9.81 79.32
N LEU A 133 16.14 -10.47 79.38
CA LEU A 133 14.86 -9.80 79.63
C LEU A 133 14.61 -9.66 81.15
N PRO A 134 14.24 -8.47 81.68
CA PRO A 134 14.15 -8.23 83.13
C PRO A 134 13.01 -8.94 83.89
N VAL A 135 12.25 -9.85 83.27
CA VAL A 135 10.83 -10.09 83.64
C VAL A 135 10.58 -11.42 84.38
N THR A 136 11.62 -12.15 84.80
CA THR A 136 11.44 -13.47 85.46
C THR A 136 12.13 -13.52 86.84
N PRO A 137 11.44 -13.13 87.93
CA PRO A 137 12.04 -13.06 89.28
C PRO A 137 12.42 -14.41 89.92
N CYS A 138 12.14 -15.53 89.26
CA CYS A 138 12.16 -16.88 89.84
C CYS A 138 13.02 -17.89 89.06
N CYS A 139 13.68 -17.48 87.97
CA CYS A 139 14.59 -18.34 87.20
C CYS A 139 16.03 -17.86 87.37
N GLY A 140 16.97 -18.79 87.49
CA GLY A 140 18.37 -18.48 87.78
C GLY A 140 19.05 -17.68 86.67
N GLU A 141 20.09 -16.93 87.05
CA GLU A 141 20.97 -16.21 86.12
C GLU A 141 21.60 -17.20 85.12
N GLY A 142 21.27 -17.08 83.83
CA GLY A 142 21.80 -18.01 82.82
C GLY A 142 21.43 -17.69 81.38
N GLU A 143 20.15 -17.74 81.03
CA GLU A 143 19.72 -17.80 79.63
C GLU A 143 18.94 -16.56 79.18
N GLY A 144 19.58 -15.72 78.37
CA GLY A 144 18.92 -14.64 77.64
C GLY A 144 17.97 -15.17 76.57
N VAL A 145 16.90 -14.44 76.31
CA VAL A 145 15.89 -14.77 75.29
C VAL A 145 16.37 -14.27 73.94
N ALA A 146 16.22 -15.09 72.89
CA ALA A 146 16.57 -14.71 71.52
C ALA A 146 15.73 -13.51 71.07
N THR A 147 16.35 -12.56 70.36
CA THR A 147 15.65 -11.37 69.85
C THR A 147 15.62 -11.29 68.33
N ARG A 148 16.28 -12.24 67.65
CA ARG A 148 16.30 -12.37 66.19
C ARG A 148 16.22 -13.85 65.82
N ILE A 149 15.54 -14.13 64.71
CA ILE A 149 15.60 -15.42 64.03
C ILE A 149 16.47 -15.20 62.80
N ALA A 150 17.52 -16.00 62.65
CA ALA A 150 18.36 -16.02 61.46
C ALA A 150 17.89 -17.16 60.54
N GLU A 151 17.33 -16.79 59.38
CA GLU A 151 17.11 -17.74 58.29
C GLU A 151 18.47 -18.20 57.76
N THR A 152 18.67 -19.51 57.72
CA THR A 152 19.93 -20.16 57.32
C THR A 152 19.63 -21.47 56.58
N PHE A 153 20.65 -22.27 56.35
CA PHE A 153 20.56 -23.51 55.60
C PHE A 153 21.15 -24.70 56.34
N HIS A 154 20.69 -25.89 55.99
CA HIS A 154 21.29 -27.15 56.39
C HIS A 154 21.73 -27.91 55.14
N LEU A 155 23.04 -28.10 54.95
CA LEU A 155 23.61 -28.98 53.93
C LEU A 155 23.99 -30.31 54.57
N ALA A 156 23.51 -31.41 53.98
CA ALA A 156 23.78 -32.75 54.47
C ALA A 156 24.06 -33.74 53.34
N PHE A 157 24.69 -34.85 53.71
CA PHE A 157 24.68 -36.09 52.94
C PHE A 157 23.65 -37.05 53.54
N VAL A 158 22.81 -37.64 52.69
CA VAL A 158 21.80 -38.64 53.07
C VAL A 158 21.91 -39.89 52.19
N ALA A 159 21.58 -41.06 52.72
CA ALA A 159 21.66 -42.32 51.96
C ALA A 159 20.46 -42.50 51.01
N GLU A 160 19.26 -42.12 51.45
CA GLU A 160 18.04 -42.08 50.64
C GLU A 160 17.83 -40.67 50.07
N PRO A 161 17.45 -40.52 48.79
CA PRO A 161 17.14 -39.22 48.22
C PRO A 161 15.82 -38.67 48.78
N PRO A 162 15.64 -37.33 48.84
CA PRO A 162 14.35 -36.75 49.18
C PRO A 162 13.31 -37.12 48.12
N ALA A 163 12.02 -37.14 48.50
CA ALA A 163 10.94 -37.37 47.57
C ALA A 163 10.87 -36.20 46.56
N GLN A 164 10.67 -36.49 45.28
CA GLN A 164 10.62 -35.48 44.22
C GLN A 164 9.33 -35.56 43.41
N VAL A 165 8.21 -35.80 44.10
CA VAL A 165 6.95 -36.20 43.48
C VAL A 165 6.37 -35.11 42.56
N GLU A 166 6.39 -33.84 42.98
CA GLU A 166 5.91 -32.73 42.15
C GLU A 166 6.77 -32.54 40.88
N GLU A 167 8.09 -32.67 41.00
CA GLU A 167 9.02 -32.58 39.86
C GLU A 167 8.77 -33.73 38.87
N TRP A 168 8.67 -34.97 39.36
CA TRP A 168 8.40 -36.13 38.50
C TRP A 168 7.06 -36.05 37.78
N MET A 169 6.00 -35.55 38.44
CA MET A 169 4.70 -35.35 37.79
C MET A 169 4.76 -34.19 36.77
N THR A 170 5.47 -33.11 37.09
CA THR A 170 5.63 -31.94 36.21
C THR A 170 6.42 -32.30 34.94
N ASP A 171 7.53 -33.02 35.05
CA ASP A 171 8.26 -33.50 33.86
C ASP A 171 7.43 -34.51 33.05
N ARG A 172 6.69 -35.43 33.69
CA ARG A 172 5.79 -36.35 32.96
C ARG A 172 4.70 -35.60 32.19
N PHE A 173 4.10 -34.56 32.79
CA PHE A 173 3.16 -33.69 32.08
C PHE A 173 3.85 -32.93 30.92
N GLY A 174 5.05 -32.40 31.15
CA GLY A 174 5.88 -31.80 30.10
C GLY A 174 6.18 -32.77 28.96
N ARG A 175 6.48 -34.05 29.25
CA ARG A 175 6.66 -35.11 28.27
C ARG A 175 5.36 -35.45 27.52
N LEU A 176 4.21 -35.42 28.17
CA LEU A 176 2.89 -35.61 27.56
C LEU A 176 2.54 -34.48 26.58
N ILE A 177 2.67 -33.22 26.99
CA ILE A 177 2.51 -32.06 26.09
C ILE A 177 3.49 -32.18 24.92
N ARG A 178 4.75 -32.56 25.19
CA ARG A 178 5.76 -32.87 24.16
C ARG A 178 5.52 -34.18 23.40
N ALA A 179 4.48 -34.98 23.69
CA ALA A 179 4.11 -36.18 22.92
C ALA A 179 2.89 -35.95 22.02
N ILE A 180 2.05 -34.95 22.32
CA ILE A 180 0.94 -34.52 21.48
C ILE A 180 1.49 -33.79 20.24
N ARG A 181 1.02 -34.15 19.04
CA ARG A 181 1.49 -33.63 17.75
C ARG A 181 0.34 -33.35 16.80
N PRO A 182 0.40 -32.24 16.02
CA PRO A 182 -0.56 -32.02 14.95
C PRO A 182 -0.30 -33.02 13.81
N ALA A 183 -1.37 -33.60 13.25
CA ALA A 183 -1.32 -34.53 12.12
C ALA A 183 -2.37 -34.17 11.05
N PRO A 184 -2.05 -34.33 9.75
CA PRO A 184 -2.94 -33.92 8.66
C PRO A 184 -4.10 -34.91 8.38
N SER A 185 -4.07 -36.13 8.92
CA SER A 185 -5.14 -37.11 8.73
C SER A 185 -5.25 -38.09 9.91
N ALA A 186 -6.48 -38.56 10.18
CA ALA A 186 -6.89 -39.09 11.49
C ALA A 186 -6.54 -40.58 11.76
N GLY A 187 -5.50 -41.13 11.13
CA GLY A 187 -5.23 -42.59 11.12
C GLY A 187 -5.02 -43.22 12.51
N THR A 188 -4.45 -42.48 13.46
CA THR A 188 -4.34 -42.84 14.88
C THR A 188 -4.57 -41.60 15.76
N ALA A 189 -5.67 -40.89 15.50
CA ALA A 189 -5.94 -39.62 16.17
C ALA A 189 -6.47 -39.79 17.61
N LEU A 190 -5.81 -39.12 18.56
CA LEU A 190 -6.36 -38.73 19.85
C LEU A 190 -7.47 -37.69 19.61
N ALA A 191 -8.72 -38.02 19.95
CA ALA A 191 -9.80 -37.05 19.87
C ALA A 191 -9.67 -36.01 21.00
N LEU A 192 -10.12 -34.78 20.74
CA LEU A 192 -10.12 -33.70 21.73
C LEU A 192 -10.85 -34.10 23.04
N ALA A 193 -11.89 -34.92 22.93
CA ALA A 193 -12.66 -35.43 24.07
C ALA A 193 -11.89 -36.42 24.97
N ASP A 194 -10.85 -37.07 24.45
CA ASP A 194 -10.07 -38.09 25.18
C ASP A 194 -8.86 -37.50 25.91
N VAL A 195 -8.44 -36.28 25.56
CA VAL A 195 -7.33 -35.54 26.19
C VAL A 195 -7.44 -35.51 27.72
N PRO A 196 -8.62 -35.25 28.35
CA PRO A 196 -8.73 -35.26 29.81
C PRO A 196 -8.46 -36.63 30.44
N ALA A 197 -8.88 -37.72 29.78
CA ALA A 197 -8.60 -39.07 30.27
C ALA A 197 -7.09 -39.38 30.20
N LEU A 198 -6.45 -38.99 29.09
CA LEU A 198 -5.01 -39.15 28.90
C LEU A 198 -4.17 -38.35 29.91
N VAL A 199 -4.56 -37.13 30.27
CA VAL A 199 -3.83 -36.34 31.29
C VAL A 199 -4.01 -36.93 32.70
N ARG A 200 -5.16 -37.54 32.99
CA ARG A 200 -5.42 -38.17 34.31
C ARG A 200 -4.61 -39.46 34.56
N THR A 201 -4.07 -40.13 33.53
CA THR A 201 -3.21 -41.33 33.75
C THR A 201 -1.92 -40.99 34.50
N LEU A 202 -1.47 -39.72 34.45
CA LEU A 202 -0.31 -39.22 35.19
C LEU A 202 -0.42 -39.44 36.70
N ILE A 203 -1.64 -39.46 37.26
CA ILE A 203 -1.92 -39.71 38.69
C ILE A 203 -1.49 -41.13 39.08
N ALA A 204 -1.79 -42.12 38.22
CA ALA A 204 -1.41 -43.52 38.42
C ALA A 204 0.10 -43.77 38.21
N GLY A 205 0.84 -42.75 37.78
CA GLY A 205 2.27 -42.82 37.50
C GLY A 205 2.63 -43.66 36.27
N GLU A 206 1.65 -43.92 35.40
CA GLU A 206 1.80 -44.70 34.18
C GLU A 206 2.77 -44.04 33.20
N ALA A 207 3.40 -44.86 32.35
CA ALA A 207 4.26 -44.36 31.30
C ALA A 207 3.44 -43.60 30.26
N VAL A 208 3.83 -42.36 29.98
CA VAL A 208 3.26 -41.55 28.91
C VAL A 208 3.60 -42.20 27.57
N GLY A 209 2.64 -42.94 27.00
CA GLY A 209 2.74 -43.44 25.63
C GLY A 209 2.82 -42.29 24.61
N GLY A 210 3.11 -42.59 23.36
CA GLY A 210 3.13 -41.60 22.28
C GLY A 210 3.92 -42.06 21.05
N PRO A 211 3.95 -41.26 19.96
CA PRO A 211 3.33 -39.92 19.85
C PRO A 211 1.80 -39.97 19.73
N TRP A 212 1.12 -38.99 20.31
CA TRP A 212 -0.33 -38.81 20.16
C TRP A 212 -0.60 -37.83 19.03
N GLN A 213 -1.34 -38.25 18.01
CA GLN A 213 -1.67 -37.38 16.88
C GLN A 213 -3.02 -36.70 17.12
N VAL A 214 -3.10 -35.39 16.94
CA VAL A 214 -4.35 -34.61 17.01
C VAL A 214 -4.54 -33.91 15.67
N ALA A 215 -5.78 -33.74 15.21
CA ALA A 215 -6.04 -32.99 13.99
C ALA A 215 -5.49 -31.55 14.10
N VAL A 216 -4.89 -31.02 13.04
CA VAL A 216 -4.27 -29.68 13.05
C VAL A 216 -5.22 -28.59 13.58
N ALA A 217 -6.51 -28.67 13.24
CA ALA A 217 -7.53 -27.71 13.67
C ALA A 217 -7.87 -27.78 15.17
N ASP A 218 -7.63 -28.93 15.81
CA ASP A 218 -7.94 -29.18 17.23
C ASP A 218 -6.69 -29.08 18.13
N PHE A 219 -5.49 -28.89 17.56
CA PHE A 219 -4.23 -28.96 18.30
C PHE A 219 -4.15 -27.94 19.44
N ASP A 220 -4.41 -26.66 19.16
CA ASP A 220 -4.38 -25.59 20.18
C ASP A 220 -5.43 -25.84 21.28
N ALA A 221 -6.62 -26.34 20.90
CA ALA A 221 -7.67 -26.71 21.83
C ALA A 221 -7.26 -27.91 22.70
N ALA A 222 -6.54 -28.89 22.15
CA ALA A 222 -6.04 -30.05 22.88
C ALA A 222 -4.94 -29.68 23.88
N ILE A 223 -4.00 -28.79 23.51
CA ILE A 223 -2.99 -28.27 24.45
C ILE A 223 -3.65 -27.47 25.58
N ALA A 224 -4.53 -26.52 25.26
CA ALA A 224 -5.24 -25.73 26.28
C ALA A 224 -6.16 -26.56 27.18
N LEU A 225 -6.73 -27.66 26.66
CA LEU A 225 -7.50 -28.62 27.47
C LEU A 225 -6.59 -29.47 28.37
N ALA A 226 -5.43 -29.89 27.87
CA ALA A 226 -4.46 -30.66 28.65
C ALA A 226 -3.89 -29.83 29.81
N GLU A 227 -3.50 -28.59 29.55
CA GLU A 227 -3.07 -27.61 30.58
C GLU A 227 -4.15 -27.37 31.63
N ARG A 228 -5.41 -27.21 31.19
CA ARG A 228 -6.54 -27.03 32.12
C ARG A 228 -6.71 -28.24 33.05
N VAL A 229 -6.79 -29.45 32.50
CA VAL A 229 -6.98 -30.69 33.28
C VAL A 229 -5.80 -30.92 34.22
N TRP A 230 -4.57 -30.63 33.77
CA TRP A 230 -3.39 -30.65 34.63
C TRP A 230 -3.55 -29.70 35.83
N VAL A 231 -3.87 -28.42 35.60
CA VAL A 231 -3.97 -27.42 36.67
C VAL A 231 -5.16 -27.65 37.60
N THR A 232 -6.33 -28.03 37.07
CA THR A 232 -7.57 -28.08 37.87
C THR A 232 -7.90 -29.46 38.45
N GLU A 233 -7.32 -30.54 37.93
CA GLU A 233 -7.67 -31.91 38.35
C GLU A 233 -6.47 -32.75 38.77
N VAL A 234 -5.34 -32.72 38.03
CA VAL A 234 -4.20 -33.61 38.30
C VAL A 234 -3.22 -33.03 39.32
N ARG A 235 -2.73 -31.80 39.12
CA ARG A 235 -1.78 -31.16 40.04
C ARG A 235 -2.30 -31.06 41.49
N PRO A 236 -3.59 -30.80 41.76
CA PRO A 236 -4.14 -30.83 43.13
C PRO A 236 -4.13 -32.21 43.80
N GLN A 237 -3.82 -33.29 43.05
CA GLN A 237 -3.66 -34.65 43.56
C GLN A 237 -2.19 -35.06 43.73
N VAL A 238 -1.22 -34.17 43.43
CA VAL A 238 0.17 -34.37 43.83
C VAL A 238 0.20 -34.49 45.37
N PRO A 239 0.67 -35.61 45.94
CA PRO A 239 0.56 -35.84 47.38
C PRO A 239 1.25 -34.75 48.21
N VAL A 240 0.45 -34.10 49.06
CA VAL A 240 0.92 -33.38 50.25
C VAL A 240 0.50 -34.24 51.44
N ASP A 241 1.32 -35.25 51.76
CA ASP A 241 1.16 -36.23 52.85
C ASP A 241 -0.28 -36.62 53.25
N ALA A 242 -0.81 -37.64 52.55
CA ALA A 242 -1.84 -38.57 53.05
C ALA A 242 -3.12 -37.98 53.70
N GLY A 243 -3.47 -36.73 53.39
CA GLY A 243 -4.74 -36.10 53.77
C GLY A 243 -5.73 -35.95 52.61
N PRO A 244 -7.00 -35.56 52.88
CA PRO A 244 -7.86 -34.98 51.85
C PRO A 244 -7.15 -33.77 51.21
N PRO A 245 -7.41 -33.45 49.92
CA PRO A 245 -6.65 -32.44 49.17
C PRO A 245 -6.49 -31.17 50.00
N ALA A 246 -5.25 -30.93 50.40
CA ALA A 246 -4.97 -29.96 51.43
C ALA A 246 -5.43 -28.58 50.96
N ALA A 247 -6.05 -27.81 51.87
CA ALA A 247 -6.32 -26.40 51.57
C ALA A 247 -4.99 -25.75 51.15
N PRO A 248 -4.98 -24.77 50.22
CA PRO A 248 -3.75 -24.13 49.74
C PRO A 248 -2.93 -23.42 50.85
N THR A 249 -3.49 -23.36 52.06
CA THR A 249 -2.94 -22.84 53.32
C THR A 249 -2.30 -23.90 54.22
N ALA A 250 -2.33 -25.19 53.86
CA ALA A 250 -1.71 -26.24 54.66
C ALA A 250 -0.18 -26.13 54.63
N LEU A 251 0.44 -26.31 55.79
CA LEU A 251 1.89 -26.42 55.93
C LEU A 251 2.37 -27.70 55.24
N HIS A 252 3.24 -27.54 54.23
CA HIS A 252 3.93 -28.66 53.61
C HIS A 252 5.08 -29.13 54.52
N PRO A 253 5.47 -30.41 54.48
CA PRO A 253 6.67 -30.89 55.17
C PRO A 253 7.93 -30.14 54.69
N GLU A 254 8.87 -29.89 55.59
CA GLU A 254 10.18 -29.32 55.26
C GLU A 254 11.09 -30.39 54.62
N GLU A 255 10.79 -30.76 53.38
CA GLU A 255 11.67 -31.63 52.59
C GLU A 255 12.85 -30.83 52.00
N PRO A 256 14.09 -31.34 52.12
CA PRO A 256 15.27 -30.67 51.59
C PRO A 256 15.38 -30.89 50.07
N VAL A 257 15.93 -29.90 49.37
CA VAL A 257 16.12 -29.93 47.92
C VAL A 257 17.31 -30.83 47.56
N LEU A 258 17.13 -31.76 46.62
CA LEU A 258 18.25 -32.51 46.05
C LEU A 258 19.16 -31.59 45.23
N LEU A 259 20.45 -31.56 45.55
CA LEU A 259 21.47 -30.90 44.74
C LEU A 259 22.21 -31.88 43.83
N ALA A 260 22.63 -33.03 44.35
CA ALA A 260 23.32 -34.03 43.54
C ALA A 260 23.28 -35.42 44.17
N SER A 261 23.47 -36.44 43.33
CA SER A 261 23.76 -37.82 43.73
C SER A 261 25.25 -38.09 43.59
N LEU A 262 25.79 -38.86 44.53
CA LEU A 262 27.16 -39.34 44.57
C LEU A 262 27.13 -40.84 44.33
N HIS A 263 27.76 -41.30 43.25
CA HIS A 263 27.93 -42.71 42.92
C HIS A 263 29.37 -43.11 43.26
N PHE A 264 29.54 -44.14 44.10
CA PHE A 264 30.85 -44.56 44.59
C PHE A 264 30.88 -46.04 44.94
N ARG A 265 32.07 -46.60 45.10
CA ARG A 265 32.32 -47.96 45.60
C ARG A 265 32.99 -47.92 46.97
N LEU A 266 32.83 -49.00 47.72
CA LEU A 266 33.59 -49.24 48.94
C LEU A 266 34.68 -50.29 48.69
N ASN A 267 35.90 -50.00 49.15
CA ASN A 267 36.99 -50.95 49.22
C ASN A 267 37.31 -51.25 50.69
N ALA A 268 37.10 -52.50 51.11
CA ALA A 268 37.21 -52.93 52.51
C ALA A 268 36.44 -52.06 53.53
N GLY A 269 35.29 -51.49 53.11
CA GLY A 269 34.44 -50.63 53.94
C GLY A 269 34.82 -49.14 53.93
N ALA A 270 35.94 -48.75 53.30
CA ALA A 270 36.30 -47.35 53.08
C ALA A 270 35.90 -46.88 51.67
N LEU A 271 35.71 -45.58 51.49
CA LEU A 271 35.43 -44.97 50.18
C LEU A 271 36.58 -45.20 49.19
N ASP A 272 36.29 -45.80 48.03
CA ASP A 272 37.20 -45.76 46.89
C ASP A 272 37.05 -44.43 46.16
N VAL A 273 37.91 -43.47 46.49
CA VAL A 273 37.88 -42.10 45.95
C VAL A 273 38.03 -42.08 44.41
N ALA A 274 38.70 -43.07 43.80
CA ALA A 274 38.82 -43.15 42.34
C ALA A 274 37.51 -43.56 41.64
N SER A 275 36.57 -44.13 42.39
CA SER A 275 35.23 -44.49 41.90
C SER A 275 34.17 -43.41 42.15
N LEU A 276 34.48 -42.38 42.95
CA LEU A 276 33.53 -41.34 43.32
C LEU A 276 33.20 -40.45 42.12
N THR A 277 31.92 -40.39 41.77
CA THR A 277 31.39 -39.58 40.66
C THR A 277 30.15 -38.82 41.11
N LEU A 278 29.89 -37.70 40.43
CA LEU A 278 28.79 -36.78 40.70
C LEU A 278 27.76 -36.86 39.57
N ASP A 279 26.48 -36.93 39.93
CA ASP A 279 25.35 -36.88 39.02
C ASP A 279 24.29 -35.90 39.56
N ASP A 280 24.11 -34.76 38.87
CA ASP A 280 23.11 -33.75 39.19
C ASP A 280 21.91 -33.75 38.21
N SER A 281 21.79 -34.77 37.35
CA SER A 281 20.72 -34.86 36.33
C SER A 281 19.30 -34.93 36.91
N ALA A 282 19.16 -35.37 38.16
CA ALA A 282 17.90 -35.45 38.90
C ALA A 282 17.60 -34.21 39.76
N ARG A 283 18.40 -33.14 39.66
CA ARG A 283 18.22 -31.87 40.39
C ARG A 283 17.04 -31.05 39.81
N PRO A 284 16.07 -30.62 40.63
CA PRO A 284 15.04 -29.67 40.19
C PRO A 284 15.64 -28.28 39.94
N LEU A 285 15.32 -27.69 38.78
CA LEU A 285 15.88 -26.42 38.32
C LEU A 285 14.79 -25.41 37.99
N LEU A 286 14.89 -24.21 38.55
CA LEU A 286 13.95 -23.11 38.33
C LEU A 286 14.55 -22.08 37.39
N LEU A 287 14.09 -22.07 36.13
CA LEU A 287 14.53 -21.11 35.13
C LEU A 287 13.80 -19.76 35.27
N PRO A 288 14.51 -18.61 35.25
CA PRO A 288 13.87 -17.30 35.20
C PRO A 288 12.93 -17.14 33.99
N THR A 289 11.84 -16.40 34.16
CA THR A 289 10.83 -16.16 33.11
C THR A 289 11.44 -15.65 31.80
N ARG A 290 12.50 -14.83 31.86
CA ARG A 290 13.20 -14.35 30.66
C ARG A 290 13.87 -15.49 29.87
N THR A 291 14.46 -16.47 30.55
CA THR A 291 15.03 -17.68 29.93
C THR A 291 13.93 -18.53 29.30
N LEU A 292 12.80 -18.71 30.00
CA LEU A 292 11.64 -19.44 29.46
C LEU A 292 11.07 -18.78 28.19
N GLN A 293 11.05 -17.45 28.11
CA GLN A 293 10.65 -16.70 26.90
C GLN A 293 11.56 -16.98 25.70
N GLU A 294 12.88 -17.04 25.90
CA GLU A 294 13.83 -17.38 24.82
C GLU A 294 13.65 -18.85 24.37
N LEU A 295 13.43 -19.77 25.31
CA LEU A 295 13.18 -21.17 25.00
C LEU A 295 11.86 -21.38 24.22
N TYR A 296 10.81 -20.62 24.52
CA TYR A 296 9.56 -20.68 23.77
C TYR A 296 9.74 -20.23 22.31
N GLY A 297 10.64 -19.27 22.05
CA GLY A 297 11.02 -18.85 20.70
C GLY A 297 11.72 -19.94 19.88
N LEU A 298 12.43 -20.86 20.53
CA LEU A 298 13.05 -22.03 19.88
C LEU A 298 12.02 -23.12 19.56
N GLY A 299 10.92 -23.22 20.34
CA GLY A 299 9.87 -24.23 20.14
C GLY A 299 9.13 -24.15 18.81
N GLN A 300 9.19 -23.00 18.11
CA GLN A 300 8.62 -22.84 16.77
C GLN A 300 9.51 -23.37 15.64
N THR A 301 10.73 -23.84 15.91
CA THR A 301 11.53 -24.59 14.92
C THR A 301 11.14 -26.07 14.84
N ALA A 302 9.82 -26.35 14.83
CA ALA A 302 9.31 -27.52 14.14
C ALA A 302 9.57 -27.31 12.64
N GLN A 303 10.83 -27.47 12.23
CA GLN A 303 11.28 -27.28 10.86
C GLN A 303 10.46 -28.23 9.99
N PRO A 304 9.54 -27.71 9.13
CA PRO A 304 8.76 -28.58 8.27
C PRO A 304 9.74 -29.39 7.43
N ALA A 305 9.46 -30.69 7.29
CA ALA A 305 10.31 -31.57 6.50
C ALA A 305 10.52 -30.95 5.11
N ALA A 306 11.76 -30.94 4.63
CA ALA A 306 12.08 -30.38 3.32
C ALA A 306 11.15 -31.01 2.28
N ALA A 307 10.45 -30.16 1.52
CA ALA A 307 9.52 -30.62 0.49
C ALA A 307 10.30 -31.48 -0.53
N THR A 308 9.94 -32.75 -0.64
CA THR A 308 10.55 -33.68 -1.61
C THR A 308 10.03 -33.48 -3.02
N ASP A 309 8.86 -32.85 -3.14
CA ASP A 309 8.11 -32.69 -4.38
C ASP A 309 7.73 -31.22 -4.58
N VAL A 310 7.94 -30.73 -5.80
CA VAL A 310 7.37 -29.47 -6.28
C VAL A 310 6.20 -29.80 -7.20
N VAL A 311 5.04 -29.16 -6.98
CA VAL A 311 3.93 -29.23 -7.96
C VAL A 311 4.41 -28.54 -9.23
N PRO A 312 4.46 -29.23 -10.39
CA PRO A 312 4.78 -28.59 -11.65
C PRO A 312 3.63 -27.67 -12.03
N GLU A 313 3.90 -26.41 -12.39
CA GLU A 313 3.01 -25.72 -13.32
C GLU A 313 3.14 -26.45 -14.66
N THR A 314 2.09 -27.15 -15.11
CA THR A 314 2.19 -28.18 -16.17
C THR A 314 2.31 -27.63 -17.60
N LEU A 315 2.88 -26.44 -17.76
CA LEU A 315 3.08 -25.68 -19.00
C LEU A 315 4.51 -25.01 -18.96
N PHE A 316 5.04 -24.46 -20.10
CA PHE A 316 6.43 -24.13 -20.64
C PHE A 316 7.48 -25.24 -20.46
N ASN A 317 8.69 -24.82 -20.04
CA ASN A 317 9.97 -25.24 -20.61
C ASN A 317 11.15 -24.89 -19.70
N GLN A 318 10.88 -24.65 -18.42
CA GLN A 318 11.84 -24.85 -17.35
C GLN A 318 11.31 -26.04 -16.55
N THR A 319 12.10 -27.11 -16.43
CA THR A 319 11.69 -28.27 -15.64
C THR A 319 11.61 -27.89 -14.17
N ALA A 320 10.53 -28.26 -13.48
CA ALA A 320 10.40 -28.02 -12.06
C ALA A 320 11.55 -28.71 -11.30
N ALA A 321 12.15 -27.99 -10.34
CA ALA A 321 13.28 -28.47 -9.56
C ALA A 321 13.16 -27.99 -8.11
N VAL A 322 13.34 -28.94 -7.18
CA VAL A 322 13.19 -28.76 -5.72
C VAL A 322 14.27 -27.85 -5.11
N GLY A 323 15.37 -27.60 -5.85
CA GLY A 323 16.60 -27.01 -5.32
C GLY A 323 17.54 -28.08 -4.75
N ALA A 324 18.77 -27.69 -4.41
CA ALA A 324 19.81 -28.61 -3.92
C ALA A 324 20.00 -28.57 -2.39
N SER A 325 19.26 -27.71 -1.68
CA SER A 325 19.44 -27.49 -0.24
C SER A 325 18.59 -28.43 0.62
N LEU A 326 19.25 -29.18 1.50
CA LEU A 326 18.58 -30.06 2.49
C LEU A 326 17.85 -29.30 3.62
N ALA A 327 17.99 -27.98 3.72
CA ALA A 327 17.47 -27.19 4.83
C ALA A 327 16.07 -26.62 4.58
N TYR A 328 15.77 -26.20 3.35
CA TYR A 328 14.51 -25.63 2.86
C TYR A 328 14.61 -25.46 1.33
N ALA A 329 13.48 -25.48 0.61
CA ALA A 329 13.42 -24.96 -0.76
C ALA A 329 13.62 -23.43 -0.72
N ARG A 330 14.82 -22.96 -1.08
CA ARG A 330 15.23 -21.54 -1.07
C ARG A 330 15.40 -21.04 -2.51
N ALA A 331 16.09 -19.93 -2.72
CA ALA A 331 16.09 -19.17 -3.98
C ALA A 331 16.59 -19.92 -5.24
N ASP A 332 17.03 -21.17 -5.12
CA ASP A 332 17.44 -22.10 -6.18
C ASP A 332 16.35 -23.07 -6.65
N HIS A 333 15.19 -23.13 -5.97
CA HIS A 333 14.04 -23.91 -6.47
C HIS A 333 13.30 -23.18 -7.61
N THR A 334 12.65 -23.94 -8.48
CA THR A 334 11.75 -23.42 -9.52
C THR A 334 10.55 -24.34 -9.74
N HIS A 335 9.38 -23.74 -9.92
CA HIS A 335 8.14 -24.42 -10.31
C HIS A 335 8.05 -24.71 -11.82
N GLY A 336 9.03 -24.23 -12.60
CA GLY A 336 8.95 -24.12 -14.04
C GLY A 336 8.43 -22.75 -14.48
N SER A 337 7.82 -22.68 -15.65
CA SER A 337 7.18 -21.46 -16.20
C SER A 337 6.14 -21.88 -17.27
N PRO A 338 5.02 -21.16 -17.61
CA PRO A 338 3.88 -21.65 -18.45
C PRO A 338 3.82 -21.31 -19.99
N THR A 339 3.45 -22.27 -20.85
CA THR A 339 3.85 -22.48 -22.30
C THR A 339 3.59 -21.34 -23.28
N LEU A 340 4.40 -21.27 -24.36
CA LEU A 340 4.04 -20.52 -25.57
C LEU A 340 2.91 -21.29 -26.26
N PRO A 341 1.66 -20.80 -26.21
CA PRO A 341 0.55 -21.50 -26.83
C PRO A 341 0.77 -21.53 -28.35
N ALA A 342 0.27 -22.59 -29.00
CA ALA A 342 0.07 -22.53 -30.44
C ALA A 342 -0.89 -21.37 -30.74
N THR A 343 -0.67 -20.65 -31.84
CA THR A 343 -1.59 -19.57 -32.22
C THR A 343 -2.94 -20.16 -32.62
N GLY A 344 -4.03 -19.48 -32.27
CA GLY A 344 -5.40 -19.90 -32.59
C GLY A 344 -6.22 -18.78 -33.24
N GLY A 345 -7.42 -19.14 -33.69
CA GLY A 345 -8.29 -18.24 -34.45
C GLY A 345 -7.79 -18.08 -35.89
N ASP A 346 -7.48 -16.84 -36.28
CA ASP A 346 -7.06 -16.47 -37.63
C ASP A 346 -5.60 -16.88 -37.99
N LEU A 347 -4.85 -17.38 -36.99
CA LEU A 347 -3.43 -17.72 -37.10
C LEU A 347 -3.19 -19.22 -36.86
N THR A 348 -2.21 -19.79 -37.57
CA THR A 348 -1.69 -21.16 -37.35
C THR A 348 -0.19 -21.18 -37.09
N GLY A 349 0.29 -22.26 -36.47
CA GLY A 349 1.70 -22.51 -36.19
C GLY A 349 2.16 -22.07 -34.80
N ALA A 350 3.49 -22.05 -34.61
CA ALA A 350 4.11 -21.54 -33.39
C ALA A 350 4.12 -20.00 -33.42
N ILE A 351 4.02 -19.34 -32.27
CA ILE A 351 4.00 -17.86 -32.17
C ILE A 351 5.24 -17.17 -32.79
N THR A 352 6.38 -17.88 -32.88
CA THR A 352 7.61 -17.41 -33.53
C THR A 352 7.63 -17.58 -35.06
N ALA A 353 6.64 -18.28 -35.63
CA ALA A 353 6.53 -18.59 -37.05
C ALA A 353 5.04 -18.60 -37.51
N ALA A 354 4.22 -17.76 -36.90
CA ALA A 354 2.78 -17.77 -37.10
C ALA A 354 2.39 -17.35 -38.53
N GLN A 355 1.48 -18.09 -39.14
CA GLN A 355 0.94 -17.80 -40.47
C GLN A 355 -0.54 -17.42 -40.39
N ILE A 356 -0.94 -16.41 -41.17
CA ILE A 356 -2.34 -16.01 -41.29
C ILE A 356 -3.06 -17.02 -42.18
N THR A 357 -4.09 -17.67 -41.63
CA THR A 357 -4.94 -18.66 -42.33
C THR A 357 -6.37 -18.19 -42.54
N ALA A 358 -6.80 -17.16 -41.82
CA ALA A 358 -8.10 -16.51 -41.98
C ALA A 358 -8.01 -15.01 -41.63
N LEU A 359 -9.05 -14.25 -41.95
CA LEU A 359 -9.27 -12.89 -41.49
C LEU A 359 -10.74 -12.75 -41.07
N GLN A 360 -10.97 -12.46 -39.78
CA GLN A 360 -12.28 -12.43 -39.14
C GLN A 360 -13.00 -13.80 -39.20
N GLY A 361 -12.27 -14.89 -39.05
CA GLY A 361 -12.80 -16.27 -39.14
C GLY A 361 -13.10 -16.75 -40.56
N VAL A 362 -12.93 -15.90 -41.58
CA VAL A 362 -13.10 -16.23 -43.00
C VAL A 362 -11.75 -16.65 -43.57
N GLY A 363 -11.67 -17.83 -44.21
CA GLY A 363 -10.41 -18.39 -44.70
C GLY A 363 -9.64 -17.47 -45.67
N LEU A 364 -8.32 -17.64 -45.73
CA LEU A 364 -7.40 -16.90 -46.60
C LEU A 364 -6.69 -17.84 -47.59
N VAL A 365 -6.83 -17.58 -48.89
CA VAL A 365 -6.07 -18.28 -49.93
C VAL A 365 -4.68 -17.65 -50.04
N ALA A 366 -3.70 -18.24 -49.36
CA ALA A 366 -2.33 -17.73 -49.26
C ALA A 366 -1.43 -18.02 -50.49
N THR A 367 -1.96 -18.63 -51.55
CA THR A 367 -1.21 -19.03 -52.75
C THR A 367 -1.76 -18.37 -54.02
N GLY A 368 -0.91 -18.19 -55.03
CA GLY A 368 -1.31 -17.70 -56.36
C GLY A 368 -1.42 -16.18 -56.54
N ALA A 369 -0.93 -15.37 -55.59
CA ALA A 369 -0.88 -13.92 -55.73
C ALA A 369 0.16 -13.47 -56.78
N ALA A 370 -0.21 -12.49 -57.60
CA ALA A 370 0.65 -11.85 -58.59
C ALA A 370 0.82 -10.34 -58.31
N SER A 371 1.90 -9.75 -58.83
CA SER A 371 2.17 -8.31 -58.68
C SER A 371 1.02 -7.47 -59.26
N GLY A 372 0.55 -6.48 -58.50
CA GLY A 372 -0.57 -5.61 -58.88
C GLY A 372 -1.97 -6.13 -58.48
N GLN A 373 -2.07 -7.28 -57.81
CA GLN A 373 -3.31 -7.73 -57.19
C GLN A 373 -3.50 -7.13 -55.79
N LEU A 374 -4.77 -7.01 -55.38
CA LEU A 374 -5.20 -6.64 -54.03
C LEU A 374 -5.75 -7.87 -53.30
N LEU A 375 -5.85 -7.83 -51.98
CA LEU A 375 -6.61 -8.83 -51.23
C LEU A 375 -8.11 -8.47 -51.29
N GLY A 376 -8.92 -9.35 -51.87
CA GLY A 376 -10.36 -9.17 -52.01
C GLY A 376 -11.15 -10.28 -51.34
N PHE A 377 -12.34 -9.94 -50.85
CA PHE A 377 -13.33 -10.91 -50.40
C PHE A 377 -14.34 -11.17 -51.53
N ASP A 378 -14.56 -12.44 -51.87
CA ASP A 378 -15.46 -12.85 -52.95
C ASP A 378 -16.88 -13.22 -52.51
N GLY A 379 -17.16 -13.16 -51.19
CA GLY A 379 -18.40 -13.65 -50.58
C GLY A 379 -18.25 -14.95 -49.80
N SER A 380 -17.12 -15.65 -49.91
CA SER A 380 -16.84 -16.92 -49.23
C SER A 380 -15.42 -17.04 -48.67
N VAL A 381 -14.40 -16.54 -49.39
CA VAL A 381 -13.00 -16.59 -48.96
C VAL A 381 -12.25 -15.30 -49.30
N TRP A 382 -11.18 -14.98 -48.55
CA TRP A 382 -10.24 -13.93 -48.91
C TRP A 382 -9.23 -14.47 -49.94
N ARG A 383 -9.09 -13.83 -51.10
CA ARG A 383 -8.14 -14.23 -52.15
C ARG A 383 -7.56 -13.03 -52.91
N PRO A 384 -6.45 -13.20 -53.65
CA PRO A 384 -5.95 -12.16 -54.56
C PRO A 384 -6.95 -11.84 -55.69
N VAL A 385 -7.22 -10.54 -55.92
CA VAL A 385 -8.09 -10.02 -56.99
C VAL A 385 -7.39 -8.91 -57.78
N PRO A 386 -7.74 -8.67 -59.06
CA PRO A 386 -7.20 -7.53 -59.82
C PRO A 386 -7.56 -6.18 -59.18
N ALA A 387 -6.65 -5.20 -59.26
CA ALA A 387 -6.94 -3.83 -58.84
C ALA A 387 -8.00 -3.17 -59.76
N PRO A 388 -8.96 -2.38 -59.23
CA PRO A 388 -9.93 -1.66 -60.04
C PRO A 388 -9.25 -0.62 -60.96
N THR A 389 -9.51 -0.69 -62.27
CA THR A 389 -9.06 0.32 -63.22
C THR A 389 -10.02 1.50 -63.25
N GLY A 390 -9.59 2.64 -62.70
CA GLY A 390 -10.41 3.86 -62.63
C GLY A 390 -10.65 4.53 -63.99
N GLY A 391 -11.82 4.32 -64.57
CA GLY A 391 -12.30 5.02 -65.77
C GLY A 391 -13.61 5.76 -65.52
N GLY A 392 -13.53 6.98 -64.98
CA GLY A 392 -14.68 7.88 -64.81
C GLY A 392 -14.71 8.95 -65.89
N ALA A 393 -15.87 9.17 -66.53
CA ALA A 393 -16.04 10.20 -67.56
C ALA A 393 -15.95 11.64 -66.98
N PRO A 394 -15.58 12.66 -67.79
CA PRO A 394 -15.45 14.04 -67.31
C PRO A 394 -16.77 14.62 -66.77
N VAL A 395 -16.66 15.41 -65.69
CA VAL A 395 -17.81 16.13 -65.11
C VAL A 395 -18.16 17.33 -65.99
N VAL A 396 -19.40 17.36 -66.47
CA VAL A 396 -19.99 18.45 -67.26
C VAL A 396 -20.74 19.41 -66.33
N LEU A 397 -20.53 20.71 -66.51
CA LEU A 397 -21.23 21.76 -65.76
C LEU A 397 -22.55 22.14 -66.45
N GLY A 398 -23.50 22.68 -65.68
CA GLY A 398 -24.80 23.11 -66.18
C GLY A 398 -25.38 24.30 -65.41
N GLY A 399 -26.49 24.83 -65.90
CA GLY A 399 -27.10 26.07 -65.41
C GLY A 399 -26.63 27.26 -66.23
N ASP A 400 -25.96 28.23 -65.58
CA ASP A 400 -25.43 29.43 -66.24
C ASP A 400 -24.09 29.18 -67.00
N ALA A 401 -23.45 28.02 -66.75
CA ALA A 401 -22.25 27.58 -67.45
C ALA A 401 -22.53 26.39 -68.38
N ASN A 402 -21.78 26.28 -69.47
CA ASN A 402 -21.86 25.20 -70.45
C ASN A 402 -20.46 24.64 -70.75
N GLY A 403 -20.32 23.31 -70.79
CA GLY A 403 -19.06 22.61 -71.09
C GLY A 403 -18.46 21.82 -69.90
N PRO A 404 -17.34 21.11 -70.13
CA PRO A 404 -16.60 20.40 -69.08
C PRO A 404 -15.95 21.38 -68.08
N ALA A 405 -15.72 20.93 -66.85
CA ALA A 405 -15.23 21.80 -65.77
C ALA A 405 -13.85 22.46 -65.98
N GLY A 406 -13.07 22.02 -66.98
CA GLY A 406 -11.78 22.62 -67.35
C GLY A 406 -11.79 23.49 -68.62
N ASP A 407 -12.92 23.58 -69.32
CA ASP A 407 -13.07 24.30 -70.59
C ASP A 407 -14.56 24.67 -70.80
N ASN A 408 -15.06 25.63 -70.03
CA ASN A 408 -16.46 26.03 -70.01
C ASN A 408 -16.68 27.49 -70.46
N THR A 409 -17.89 27.77 -70.94
CA THR A 409 -18.36 29.12 -71.30
C THR A 409 -19.52 29.55 -70.42
N VAL A 410 -19.70 30.87 -70.26
CA VAL A 410 -20.87 31.46 -69.58
C VAL A 410 -22.00 31.61 -70.61
N ALA A 411 -23.03 30.78 -70.50
CA ALA A 411 -24.19 30.78 -71.38
C ALA A 411 -25.36 31.62 -70.82
N GLY A 412 -25.36 31.89 -69.51
CA GLY A 412 -26.38 32.66 -68.84
C GLY A 412 -25.90 33.39 -67.59
N LEU A 413 -26.75 34.29 -67.09
CA LEU A 413 -26.63 34.95 -65.79
C LEU A 413 -28.01 34.93 -65.12
N GLN A 414 -28.12 34.27 -63.97
CA GLN A 414 -29.38 34.04 -63.26
C GLN A 414 -30.44 33.34 -64.15
N LYS A 415 -29.99 32.36 -64.96
CA LYS A 415 -30.78 31.63 -65.95
C LYS A 415 -31.32 32.48 -67.12
N ARG A 416 -30.88 33.74 -67.26
CA ARG A 416 -31.15 34.56 -68.45
C ARG A 416 -29.99 34.44 -69.43
N LYS A 417 -30.30 34.29 -70.71
CA LYS A 417 -29.29 34.09 -71.77
C LYS A 417 -28.31 35.27 -71.82
N VAL A 418 -27.03 34.97 -71.98
CA VAL A 418 -26.04 35.92 -72.51
C VAL A 418 -25.90 35.61 -74.00
N VAL A 419 -26.03 36.62 -74.88
CA VAL A 419 -25.89 36.37 -76.32
C VAL A 419 -24.43 36.30 -76.74
N ASP A 420 -24.13 35.38 -77.65
CA ASP A 420 -22.78 35.10 -78.15
C ASP A 420 -22.34 36.10 -79.25
N THR A 421 -22.63 37.38 -79.03
CA THR A 421 -22.25 38.49 -79.92
C THR A 421 -21.03 39.19 -79.36
N ALA A 422 -19.97 39.29 -80.16
CA ALA A 422 -18.74 39.96 -79.74
C ALA A 422 -18.98 41.45 -79.43
N PRO A 423 -18.52 41.97 -78.27
CA PRO A 423 -18.64 43.38 -77.93
C PRO A 423 -17.70 44.25 -78.76
N SER A 424 -18.11 45.49 -79.03
CA SER A 424 -17.26 46.55 -79.56
C SER A 424 -16.60 47.35 -78.43
N ASN A 425 -15.50 48.05 -78.75
CA ASN A 425 -14.83 48.90 -77.77
C ASN A 425 -15.76 50.07 -77.35
N GLY A 426 -16.15 50.11 -76.08
CA GLY A 426 -17.11 51.08 -75.53
C GLY A 426 -18.50 50.50 -75.23
N ASP A 427 -18.80 49.26 -75.59
CA ASP A 427 -20.04 48.59 -75.18
C ASP A 427 -20.04 48.21 -73.69
N ALA A 428 -21.22 48.26 -73.08
CA ALA A 428 -21.50 47.64 -71.78
C ALA A 428 -22.34 46.37 -71.97
N LEU A 429 -22.39 45.48 -70.98
CA LEU A 429 -23.36 44.39 -70.95
C LEU A 429 -24.72 44.95 -70.50
N VAL A 430 -25.66 45.07 -71.43
CA VAL A 430 -26.97 45.68 -71.22
C VAL A 430 -28.06 44.61 -71.31
N TRP A 431 -29.06 44.72 -70.43
CA TRP A 431 -30.27 43.91 -70.53
C TRP A 431 -31.15 44.41 -71.67
N ASP A 432 -31.40 43.58 -72.68
CA ASP A 432 -32.37 43.87 -73.73
C ASP A 432 -33.64 43.03 -73.54
N ALA A 433 -34.67 43.68 -73.01
CA ALA A 433 -35.98 43.10 -72.77
C ALA A 433 -36.71 42.68 -74.07
N THR A 434 -36.29 43.13 -75.26
CA THR A 434 -36.89 42.73 -76.54
C THR A 434 -36.44 41.34 -77.01
N ILE A 435 -35.26 40.89 -76.56
CA ILE A 435 -34.70 39.56 -76.85
C ILE A 435 -34.57 38.67 -75.60
N ASP A 436 -35.04 39.17 -74.45
CA ASP A 436 -34.97 38.53 -73.12
C ASP A 436 -33.56 38.04 -72.75
N ALA A 437 -32.53 38.81 -73.12
CA ALA A 437 -31.14 38.42 -72.99
C ALA A 437 -30.21 39.60 -72.69
N TRP A 438 -29.08 39.29 -72.09
CA TRP A 438 -27.95 40.21 -71.94
C TRP A 438 -27.17 40.29 -73.25
N ARG A 439 -26.89 41.51 -73.74
CA ARG A 439 -26.07 41.76 -74.93
C ARG A 439 -25.12 42.94 -74.76
N PRO A 440 -24.04 43.03 -75.54
CA PRO A 440 -23.28 44.27 -75.69
C PRO A 440 -24.17 45.42 -76.21
N GLY A 441 -23.96 46.63 -75.71
CA GLY A 441 -24.56 47.83 -76.27
C GLY A 441 -24.25 49.12 -75.50
N ALA A 442 -24.66 50.25 -76.08
CA ALA A 442 -24.47 51.58 -75.50
C ALA A 442 -25.40 51.87 -74.32
N VAL A 443 -24.89 52.62 -73.34
CA VAL A 443 -25.67 53.10 -72.18
C VAL A 443 -26.41 54.40 -72.54
N SER A 444 -27.73 54.40 -72.43
CA SER A 444 -28.54 55.61 -72.60
C SER A 444 -28.48 56.51 -71.36
N ALA A 445 -28.61 57.82 -71.56
CA ALA A 445 -28.71 58.78 -70.46
C ALA A 445 -29.99 58.52 -69.63
N PRO A 446 -29.97 58.79 -68.30
CA PRO A 446 -31.15 58.62 -67.46
C PRO A 446 -32.31 59.49 -67.95
N PRO A 447 -33.57 59.02 -67.82
CA PRO A 447 -34.75 59.77 -68.27
C PRO A 447 -34.87 61.12 -67.55
N ALA A 448 -35.29 62.14 -68.29
CA ALA A 448 -35.35 63.51 -67.80
C ALA A 448 -36.31 63.65 -66.61
N ALA A 449 -35.84 64.28 -65.53
CA ALA A 449 -36.64 64.57 -64.34
C ALA A 449 -37.01 66.06 -64.30
N ALA A 450 -38.29 66.35 -64.04
CA ALA A 450 -38.80 67.70 -63.75
C ALA A 450 -38.43 68.81 -64.77
N GLY A 451 -38.42 68.49 -66.07
CA GLY A 451 -38.17 69.49 -67.13
C GLY A 451 -36.72 69.97 -67.24
N VAL A 452 -35.79 69.35 -66.50
CA VAL A 452 -34.34 69.54 -66.63
C VAL A 452 -33.76 68.35 -67.40
N LYS A 453 -33.01 68.63 -68.46
CA LYS A 453 -32.29 67.63 -69.26
C LYS A 453 -30.80 67.96 -69.29
N ILE A 454 -29.93 67.02 -68.90
CA ILE A 454 -28.50 67.12 -69.22
C ILE A 454 -28.39 67.08 -70.74
N VAL A 455 -27.84 68.15 -71.33
CA VAL A 455 -27.64 68.28 -72.78
C VAL A 455 -26.20 68.04 -73.19
N ALA A 456 -25.24 68.32 -72.29
CA ALA A 456 -23.82 68.06 -72.51
C ALA A 456 -23.12 67.81 -71.18
N ALA A 457 -22.16 66.88 -71.13
CA ALA A 457 -21.35 66.63 -69.92
C ALA A 457 -20.02 65.96 -70.25
N GLY A 458 -18.99 66.15 -69.42
CA GLY A 458 -17.70 65.47 -69.55
C GLY A 458 -16.51 66.38 -69.23
N ILE A 459 -15.30 65.96 -69.66
CA ILE A 459 -14.05 66.70 -69.46
C ILE A 459 -13.46 67.10 -70.81
N ILE A 460 -13.21 68.40 -70.99
CA ILE A 460 -12.64 69.01 -72.20
C ILE A 460 -11.20 69.48 -71.91
N GLY A 461 -10.20 68.84 -72.53
CA GLY A 461 -8.81 69.27 -72.45
C GLY A 461 -8.55 70.53 -73.28
N PHE A 462 -7.75 71.46 -72.74
CA PHE A 462 -7.35 72.67 -73.46
C PHE A 462 -6.29 72.40 -74.54
N ASP A 463 -5.50 71.34 -74.39
CA ASP A 463 -4.64 70.79 -75.44
C ASP A 463 -5.43 70.25 -76.66
N GLY A 464 -6.75 70.03 -76.52
CA GLY A 464 -7.62 69.45 -77.54
C GLY A 464 -7.94 67.98 -77.33
N THR A 465 -7.41 67.34 -76.27
CA THR A 465 -7.83 66.00 -75.87
C THR A 465 -9.25 66.02 -75.30
N ARG A 466 -10.05 65.01 -75.63
CA ARG A 466 -11.43 64.86 -75.13
C ARG A 466 -11.49 63.67 -74.19
N GLY A 467 -12.02 63.86 -72.99
CA GLY A 467 -12.47 62.74 -72.16
C GLY A 467 -13.74 62.09 -72.76
N PRO A 468 -14.33 61.08 -72.10
CA PRO A 468 -15.68 60.65 -72.43
C PRO A 468 -16.63 61.85 -72.27
N VAL A 469 -17.28 62.23 -73.37
CA VAL A 469 -18.19 63.37 -73.45
C VAL A 469 -19.58 62.93 -73.92
N PHE A 470 -20.59 63.45 -73.24
CA PHE A 470 -21.99 63.41 -73.62
C PHE A 470 -22.37 64.71 -74.36
N GLY A 471 -23.25 64.62 -75.36
CA GLY A 471 -23.77 65.79 -76.09
C GLY A 471 -22.78 66.50 -77.01
N LYS A 472 -21.70 65.83 -77.45
CA LYS A 472 -20.57 66.44 -78.19
C LYS A 472 -20.01 67.72 -77.55
N LEU A 473 -19.94 67.75 -76.22
CA LEU A 473 -19.30 68.83 -75.46
C LEU A 473 -17.87 69.12 -75.99
N GLU A 474 -17.58 70.39 -76.32
CA GLU A 474 -16.29 70.81 -76.84
C GLU A 474 -15.93 72.29 -76.55
N LEU A 475 -14.66 72.64 -76.70
CA LEU A 475 -14.15 74.01 -76.62
C LEU A 475 -14.06 74.58 -78.05
N VAL A 476 -14.91 75.56 -78.35
CA VAL A 476 -15.08 76.15 -79.70
C VAL A 476 -14.08 77.27 -79.95
N ASP A 477 -13.95 78.21 -79.00
CA ASP A 477 -13.01 79.33 -79.07
C ASP A 477 -12.19 79.41 -77.76
N ARG A 478 -10.94 79.90 -77.84
CA ARG A 478 -9.98 79.92 -76.70
C ARG A 478 -9.75 81.30 -76.07
N ALA A 479 -10.22 82.38 -76.70
CA ALA A 479 -10.09 83.74 -76.20
C ALA A 479 -11.20 84.64 -76.81
N PRO A 480 -12.31 84.91 -76.10
CA PRO A 480 -12.68 84.33 -74.80
C PRO A 480 -13.00 82.82 -74.91
N PHE A 481 -13.03 82.11 -73.78
CA PHE A 481 -13.27 80.66 -73.77
C PHE A 481 -14.75 80.38 -74.05
N THR A 482 -15.05 79.68 -75.16
CA THR A 482 -16.44 79.39 -75.58
C THR A 482 -16.67 77.89 -75.59
N ILE A 483 -17.64 77.41 -74.80
CA ILE A 483 -18.03 76.00 -74.70
C ILE A 483 -19.23 75.74 -75.62
N GLY A 484 -19.09 74.78 -76.54
CA GLY A 484 -20.13 74.32 -77.47
C GLY A 484 -20.59 72.89 -77.19
N PHE A 485 -21.75 72.55 -77.74
CA PHE A 485 -22.35 71.21 -77.69
C PHE A 485 -23.44 71.07 -78.77
N ASP A 486 -23.82 69.83 -79.09
CA ASP A 486 -24.89 69.54 -80.04
C ASP A 486 -26.23 70.16 -79.56
N GLY A 487 -26.84 71.00 -80.41
CA GLY A 487 -28.12 71.64 -80.11
C GLY A 487 -28.03 72.90 -79.24
N TYR A 488 -26.84 73.50 -79.09
CA TYR A 488 -26.71 74.83 -78.50
C TYR A 488 -27.54 75.88 -79.27
N ILE A 489 -28.27 76.72 -78.55
CA ILE A 489 -28.93 77.91 -79.07
C ILE A 489 -28.53 79.10 -78.19
N GLN A 490 -28.25 80.27 -78.76
CA GLN A 490 -27.94 81.46 -77.97
C GLN A 490 -29.21 82.03 -77.30
N PRO A 491 -29.27 82.19 -75.97
CA PRO A 491 -30.31 82.97 -75.30
C PRO A 491 -30.20 84.45 -75.66
N ASN A 492 -31.27 85.04 -76.17
CA ASN A 492 -31.37 86.46 -76.49
C ASN A 492 -32.82 86.97 -76.29
N ALA A 493 -33.12 88.21 -76.70
CA ALA A 493 -34.45 88.81 -76.53
C ALA A 493 -35.59 87.97 -77.17
N ASP A 494 -35.30 87.31 -78.29
CA ASP A 494 -36.25 86.53 -79.10
C ASP A 494 -36.26 85.03 -78.73
N ARG A 495 -35.16 84.51 -78.18
CA ARG A 495 -34.95 83.08 -77.87
C ARG A 495 -34.78 82.87 -76.36
N LYS A 496 -35.89 82.81 -75.62
CA LYS A 496 -35.91 82.69 -74.17
C LYS A 496 -35.88 81.22 -73.72
N HIS A 497 -34.71 80.74 -73.31
CA HIS A 497 -34.52 79.43 -72.67
C HIS A 497 -33.40 79.51 -71.61
N MET A 498 -33.27 78.49 -70.76
CA MET A 498 -32.33 78.50 -69.64
C MET A 498 -31.33 77.35 -69.71
N TYR A 499 -30.04 77.67 -69.53
CA TYR A 499 -28.99 76.71 -69.26
C TYR A 499 -28.51 76.82 -67.81
N ILE A 500 -28.33 75.67 -67.16
CA ILE A 500 -27.62 75.51 -65.90
C ILE A 500 -26.23 74.98 -66.26
N LEU A 501 -25.21 75.83 -66.09
CA LEU A 501 -23.81 75.46 -66.26
C LEU A 501 -23.20 75.12 -64.90
N LYS A 502 -22.72 73.89 -64.75
CA LYS A 502 -21.76 73.52 -63.69
C LYS A 502 -20.41 73.31 -64.36
N ALA A 503 -19.41 74.10 -64.01
CA ALA A 503 -18.07 73.96 -64.57
C ALA A 503 -17.02 74.10 -63.47
N ILE A 504 -16.03 73.20 -63.47
CA ILE A 504 -14.83 73.31 -62.66
C ILE A 504 -13.61 73.15 -63.56
N ALA A 505 -12.54 73.88 -63.25
CA ALA A 505 -11.27 73.67 -63.92
C ALA A 505 -10.54 72.48 -63.29
N VAL A 506 -9.97 71.65 -64.14
CA VAL A 506 -9.17 70.48 -63.81
C VAL A 506 -7.74 70.79 -64.19
N ALA A 507 -6.88 70.94 -63.20
CA ALA A 507 -5.46 71.22 -63.36
C ALA A 507 -4.66 70.35 -62.37
N LYS A 508 -3.33 70.29 -62.52
CA LYS A 508 -2.47 69.68 -61.49
C LYS A 508 -2.64 70.43 -60.17
N LEU A 509 -2.68 69.69 -59.06
CA LEU A 509 -3.23 70.13 -57.76
C LEU A 509 -2.55 71.36 -57.10
N ASP A 510 -1.42 71.81 -57.63
CA ASP A 510 -0.53 72.78 -56.95
C ASP A 510 -0.88 74.27 -57.20
N SER A 511 -2.01 74.57 -57.86
CA SER A 511 -2.46 75.96 -58.14
C SER A 511 -3.69 76.37 -57.32
N PRO A 512 -3.64 77.49 -56.55
CA PRO A 512 -4.67 77.81 -55.55
C PRO A 512 -5.92 78.44 -56.16
N VAL A 513 -7.06 77.75 -56.00
CA VAL A 513 -8.42 78.27 -56.25
C VAL A 513 -8.60 78.87 -57.65
N LEU A 514 -8.50 78.01 -58.67
CA LEU A 514 -8.90 78.34 -60.03
C LEU A 514 -10.43 78.31 -60.13
N THR A 515 -11.04 79.45 -60.44
CA THR A 515 -12.50 79.58 -60.59
C THR A 515 -12.90 79.71 -62.06
N VAL A 516 -14.04 79.10 -62.40
CA VAL A 516 -14.68 79.25 -63.71
C VAL A 516 -15.88 80.20 -63.55
N GLY A 517 -15.84 81.34 -64.22
CA GLY A 517 -16.92 82.34 -64.22
C GLY A 517 -17.74 82.27 -65.51
N PHE A 518 -19.06 82.31 -65.41
CA PHE A 518 -19.90 82.64 -66.57
C PHE A 518 -19.66 84.09 -66.98
N SER A 519 -19.54 84.35 -68.29
CA SER A 519 -19.29 85.70 -68.81
C SER A 519 -20.43 86.20 -69.70
N SER A 520 -20.82 85.42 -70.70
CA SER A 520 -21.93 85.76 -71.61
C SER A 520 -22.38 84.54 -72.42
N PHE A 521 -23.50 84.68 -73.13
CA PHE A 521 -23.86 83.76 -74.21
C PHE A 521 -23.33 84.32 -75.54
N GLY A 522 -22.39 83.63 -76.16
CA GLY A 522 -21.83 83.98 -77.47
C GLY A 522 -22.63 83.35 -78.60
N GLU A 523 -22.35 83.74 -79.84
CA GLU A 523 -23.05 83.24 -81.03
C GLU A 523 -22.88 81.71 -81.22
N LYS A 524 -21.74 81.16 -80.81
CA LYS A 524 -21.37 79.74 -80.99
C LYS A 524 -21.42 78.88 -79.73
N GLY A 525 -21.67 79.46 -78.55
CA GLY A 525 -21.59 78.72 -77.28
C GLY A 525 -21.61 79.59 -76.04
N ILE A 526 -21.48 78.95 -74.88
CA ILE A 526 -21.45 79.63 -73.58
C ILE A 526 -20.03 80.16 -73.33
N VAL A 527 -19.89 81.46 -73.12
CA VAL A 527 -18.61 82.12 -72.87
C VAL A 527 -18.29 82.11 -71.38
N VAL A 528 -17.13 81.58 -71.03
CA VAL A 528 -16.61 81.51 -69.66
C VAL A 528 -15.27 82.24 -69.53
N THR A 529 -14.94 82.60 -68.29
CA THR A 529 -13.64 83.15 -67.89
C THR A 529 -13.00 82.24 -66.85
N LEU A 530 -11.68 82.20 -66.86
CA LEU A 530 -10.87 81.55 -65.84
C LEU A 530 -10.22 82.62 -64.98
N ALA A 531 -10.26 82.46 -63.66
CA ALA A 531 -9.59 83.37 -62.75
C ALA A 531 -8.85 82.61 -61.63
N LEU A 532 -7.62 83.05 -61.33
CA LEU A 532 -6.82 82.54 -60.23
C LEU A 532 -6.78 83.59 -59.13
N GLY A 533 -7.26 83.27 -57.93
CA GLY A 533 -7.37 84.25 -56.84
C GLY A 533 -8.18 85.50 -57.21
N GLY A 534 -9.20 85.35 -58.06
CA GLY A 534 -10.06 86.44 -58.55
C GLY A 534 -9.49 87.29 -59.69
N LYS A 535 -8.26 87.05 -60.17
CA LYS A 535 -7.70 87.72 -61.35
C LYS A 535 -7.89 86.87 -62.60
N PRO A 536 -8.42 87.40 -63.72
CA PRO A 536 -8.51 86.65 -64.97
C PRO A 536 -7.15 86.13 -65.43
N ILE A 537 -7.09 84.88 -65.87
CA ILE A 537 -5.86 84.24 -66.39
C ILE A 537 -6.02 83.78 -67.84
N GLY A 538 -4.87 83.66 -68.51
CA GLY A 538 -4.77 83.09 -69.84
C GLY A 538 -4.74 81.56 -69.84
N PHE A 539 -4.44 81.01 -71.02
CA PHE A 539 -4.48 79.59 -71.35
C PHE A 539 -3.19 78.85 -70.94
N ASP A 540 -3.35 77.60 -70.48
CA ASP A 540 -2.28 76.58 -70.40
C ASP A 540 -2.82 75.27 -71.02
N ASN A 541 -2.01 74.58 -71.83
CA ASN A 541 -2.35 73.28 -72.41
C ASN A 541 -2.54 72.19 -71.33
N GLY A 542 -1.93 72.35 -70.15
CA GLY A 542 -2.01 71.39 -69.05
C GLY A 542 -3.32 71.41 -68.25
N MET A 543 -4.30 72.22 -68.63
CA MET A 543 -5.61 72.35 -67.97
C MET A 543 -6.74 71.74 -68.79
N ALA A 544 -7.85 71.41 -68.12
CA ALA A 544 -9.10 70.98 -68.71
C ALA A 544 -10.29 71.62 -67.97
N LEU A 545 -11.49 71.53 -68.55
CA LEU A 545 -12.75 71.85 -67.87
C LEU A 545 -13.58 70.58 -67.70
N MET A 546 -13.96 70.25 -66.47
CA MET A 546 -15.08 69.33 -66.24
C MET A 546 -16.36 70.16 -66.24
N VAL A 547 -17.28 69.81 -67.14
CA VAL A 547 -18.51 70.58 -67.39
C VAL A 547 -19.71 69.65 -67.36
N GLU A 548 -20.80 70.10 -66.77
CA GLU A 548 -22.16 69.57 -66.93
C GLU A 548 -23.07 70.74 -67.31
N ILE A 549 -23.76 70.61 -68.44
CA ILE A 549 -24.72 71.58 -68.95
C ILE A 549 -26.09 70.91 -68.96
N SER A 550 -27.01 71.47 -68.19
CA SER A 550 -28.42 71.10 -68.24
C SER A 550 -29.25 72.21 -68.86
N GLN A 551 -30.22 71.86 -69.70
CA GLN A 551 -31.24 72.78 -70.19
C GLN A 551 -32.51 72.64 -69.33
N TYR A 552 -33.15 73.77 -69.02
CA TYR A 552 -34.46 73.81 -68.39
C TYR A 552 -35.50 74.41 -69.34
N GLY A 553 -36.62 73.69 -69.49
CA GLY A 553 -37.70 74.03 -70.42
C GLY A 553 -37.51 73.45 -71.83
N GLU A 554 -38.62 73.20 -72.50
CA GLU A 554 -38.64 72.83 -73.92
C GLU A 554 -38.32 74.05 -74.78
N LEU A 555 -37.56 73.83 -75.85
CA LEU A 555 -37.44 74.79 -76.95
C LEU A 555 -38.68 74.64 -77.85
N PRO A 556 -39.27 75.74 -78.33
CA PRO A 556 -40.32 75.70 -79.35
C PRO A 556 -39.76 75.25 -80.72
#